data_AF-A0A439DCS6-F1
#
_entry.id   AF-A0A439DCS6-F1
#
_cell.length_a   1.000
_cell.length_b   1.000
_cell.length_c   1.000
_cell.angle_alpha   90.00
_cell.angle_beta   90.00
_cell.angle_gamma   90.00
#
_symmetry.space_group_name_H-M   'P 1'
#
loop_
_entity.id
_entity.type
_entity.pdbx_description
1 polymer ?
#
loop_
_entity_poly.entity_id
_entity_poly.type
_entity_poly.pdbx_seq_one_letter_code
_entity_poly.pdbx_strand_id
1 'polypeptide(L)'
;MTKDGTSSTQDLVPFLDKLVDDLTKEGFLTAALASHRHDGGNKWHGCCVLPEAAFPGPKEDYRPVWRRIDFLLVPQTEIGAALVYFTGNDLFNRSMRLLARKKKMKLNHRGLYGPGVEEGKDERKIFEILGVQWREPHERWC
;
A
#
# COMPACT_ATOMS: atom_id res chain seq x y z
N MET A 1 -3.95 -3.32 -1.67
CA MET A 1 -5.05 -4.04 -2.34
C MET A 1 -5.92 -3.00 -3.02
N THR A 2 -6.21 -3.21 -4.29
CA THR A 2 -7.07 -2.33 -5.09
C THR A 2 -8.00 -3.18 -5.94
N LYS A 3 -9.12 -2.61 -6.37
CA LYS A 3 -10.11 -3.26 -7.25
C LYS A 3 -10.64 -2.23 -8.23
N ASP A 4 -10.84 -2.64 -9.48
CA ASP A 4 -11.39 -1.75 -10.52
C ASP A 4 -12.75 -1.18 -10.12
N GLY A 5 -12.95 0.10 -10.43
CA GLY A 5 -14.17 0.84 -10.13
C GLY A 5 -14.29 1.38 -8.70
N THR A 6 -13.29 1.16 -7.83
CA THR A 6 -13.31 1.67 -6.46
C THR A 6 -12.84 3.12 -6.38
N SER A 7 -13.59 3.93 -5.65
CA SER A 7 -13.24 5.34 -5.37
C SER A 7 -13.06 5.59 -3.87
N SER A 8 -13.46 4.63 -3.04
CA SER A 8 -13.42 4.74 -1.59
C SER A 8 -12.83 3.49 -0.93
N THR A 9 -12.20 3.66 0.23
CA THR A 9 -11.62 2.52 0.97
C THR A 9 -12.71 1.56 1.44
N GLN A 10 -13.89 2.09 1.75
CA GLN A 10 -15.05 1.34 2.19
C GLN A 10 -15.46 0.26 1.17
N ASP A 11 -15.24 0.49 -0.12
CA ASP A 11 -15.53 -0.47 -1.19
C ASP A 11 -14.68 -1.75 -1.08
N LEU A 12 -13.55 -1.67 -0.38
CA LEU A 12 -12.56 -2.73 -0.25
C LEU A 12 -12.61 -3.46 1.11
N VAL A 13 -13.34 -2.91 2.10
CA VAL A 13 -13.41 -3.48 3.46
C VAL A 13 -13.97 -4.91 3.45
N PRO A 14 -15.11 -5.22 2.79
CA PRO A 14 -15.65 -6.58 2.80
C PRO A 14 -14.69 -7.62 2.21
N PHE A 15 -13.87 -7.19 1.24
CA PHE A 15 -12.85 -8.03 0.63
C PHE A 15 -11.68 -8.27 1.58
N LEU A 16 -11.20 -7.23 2.28
CA LEU A 16 -10.16 -7.38 3.30
C LEU A 16 -10.60 -8.32 4.42
N ASP A 17 -11.82 -8.15 4.93
CA ASP A 17 -12.34 -8.98 6.02
C ASP A 17 -12.36 -10.45 5.61
N LYS A 18 -12.90 -10.75 4.42
CA LYS A 18 -12.90 -12.11 3.87
C LYS A 18 -11.48 -12.65 3.73
N LEU A 19 -10.56 -11.88 3.15
CA LEU A 19 -9.17 -12.31 2.97
C LEU A 19 -8.49 -12.61 4.31
N VAL A 20 -8.63 -11.71 5.29
CA VAL A 20 -8.02 -11.88 6.62
C VAL A 20 -8.58 -13.13 7.28
N ASP A 21 -9.90 -13.35 7.21
CA ASP A 21 -10.53 -14.54 7.80
C ASP A 21 -10.05 -15.83 7.11
N ASP A 22 -9.96 -15.85 5.79
CA ASP A 22 -9.51 -17.03 5.03
C ASP A 22 -8.02 -17.34 5.33
N LEU A 23 -7.14 -16.34 5.28
CA LEU A 23 -5.71 -16.52 5.59
C LEU A 23 -5.45 -16.85 7.06
N THR A 24 -6.32 -16.43 7.98
CA THR A 24 -6.24 -16.83 9.39
C THR A 24 -6.65 -18.29 9.56
N LYS A 25 -7.73 -18.74 8.90
CA LYS A 25 -8.16 -20.15 8.93
C LYS A 25 -7.12 -21.09 8.35
N GLU A 26 -6.40 -20.67 7.32
CA GLU A 26 -5.30 -21.44 6.72
C GLU A 26 -4.02 -21.46 7.58
N GLY A 27 -4.00 -20.72 8.70
CA GLY A 27 -2.83 -20.61 9.58
C GLY A 27 -1.70 -19.77 9.00
N PHE A 28 -1.94 -19.02 7.92
CA PHE A 28 -0.96 -18.08 7.36
C PHE A 28 -0.82 -16.83 8.22
N LEU A 29 -1.93 -16.18 8.60
CA LEU A 29 -1.90 -15.05 9.54
C LEU A 29 -1.89 -15.58 10.99
N THR A 30 -0.92 -15.13 11.79
CA THR A 30 -0.69 -15.67 13.15
C THR A 30 -1.08 -14.71 14.25
N ALA A 31 -0.94 -13.40 14.03
CA ALA A 31 -1.28 -12.38 15.01
C ALA A 31 -1.66 -11.08 14.32
N ALA A 32 -2.71 -10.41 14.80
CA ALA A 32 -3.04 -9.04 14.42
C ALA A 32 -2.41 -8.07 15.44
N LEU A 33 -1.68 -7.06 14.95
CA LEU A 33 -1.08 -6.00 15.76
C LEU A 33 -1.96 -4.74 15.77
N ALA A 34 -2.58 -4.45 14.63
CA ALA A 34 -3.59 -3.41 14.50
C ALA A 34 -4.59 -3.83 13.42
N SER A 35 -5.83 -4.11 13.84
CA SER A 35 -6.93 -4.48 12.96
C SER A 35 -8.10 -3.52 13.13
N HIS A 36 -8.39 -2.70 12.13
CA HIS A 36 -9.55 -1.82 12.13
C HIS A 36 -10.81 -2.58 11.67
N ARG A 37 -11.25 -3.60 12.42
CA ARG A 37 -12.48 -4.35 12.09
C ARG A 37 -13.77 -3.51 12.27
N HIS A 38 -13.69 -2.34 12.91
CA HIS A 38 -14.89 -1.54 13.25
C HIS A 38 -14.79 -0.02 12.98
N ASP A 39 -13.64 0.51 12.56
CA ASP A 39 -13.41 1.97 12.53
C ASP A 39 -13.09 2.54 11.13
N GLY A 40 -13.33 1.77 10.06
CA GLY A 40 -13.13 2.24 8.69
C GLY A 40 -11.67 2.56 8.34
N GLY A 41 -10.71 2.00 9.07
CA GLY A 41 -9.28 2.18 8.81
C GLY A 41 -8.85 1.51 7.50
N ASN A 42 -7.90 2.13 6.79
CA ASN A 42 -7.42 1.64 5.50
C ASN A 42 -6.27 0.63 5.60
N LYS A 43 -6.01 0.07 6.78
CA LYS A 43 -4.84 -0.78 7.04
C LYS A 43 -5.16 -1.92 8.00
N TRP A 44 -4.52 -3.05 7.75
CA TRP A 44 -4.39 -4.17 8.67
C TRP A 44 -2.90 -4.50 8.81
N HIS A 45 -2.41 -4.64 10.05
CA HIS A 45 -1.01 -4.97 10.32
C HIS A 45 -0.94 -6.18 11.24
N GLY A 46 -0.01 -7.08 10.96
CA GLY A 46 0.14 -8.29 11.74
C GLY A 46 1.40 -9.08 11.43
N CYS A 47 1.38 -10.33 11.87
CA CYS A 47 2.40 -11.32 11.59
C CYS A 47 1.80 -12.45 10.75
N CYS A 48 2.62 -13.00 9.86
CA CYS A 48 2.32 -14.22 9.12
C CYS A 48 3.46 -15.22 9.23
N VAL A 49 3.15 -16.46 8.91
CA VAL A 49 4.10 -17.55 8.70
C VAL A 49 3.67 -18.28 7.43
N LEU A 50 4.63 -18.79 6.66
CA LEU A 50 4.29 -19.67 5.53
C LEU A 50 3.87 -21.03 6.11
N PRO A 51 2.63 -21.52 5.91
CA PRO A 51 2.22 -22.82 6.43
C PRO A 51 3.10 -23.94 5.87
N GLU A 52 3.35 -24.97 6.69
CA GLU A 52 4.16 -26.12 6.28
C GLU A 52 3.66 -26.73 4.97
N ALA A 53 2.34 -26.86 4.80
CA ALA A 53 1.73 -27.37 3.57
C ALA A 53 2.15 -26.59 2.32
N ALA A 54 2.32 -25.27 2.43
CA ALA A 54 2.71 -24.36 1.35
C ALA A 54 4.24 -24.20 1.21
N PHE A 55 5.04 -24.83 2.08
CA PHE A 55 6.49 -24.77 2.00
C PHE A 55 6.99 -25.49 0.72
N PRO A 56 7.76 -24.81 -0.16
CA PRO A 56 8.16 -25.34 -1.45
C PRO A 56 9.32 -26.35 -1.39
N GLY A 57 9.98 -26.48 -0.23
CA GLY A 57 11.11 -27.39 -0.02
C GLY A 57 10.73 -28.69 0.71
N PRO A 58 11.73 -29.54 1.00
CA PRO A 58 11.57 -30.73 1.84
C PRO A 58 10.99 -30.37 3.21
N LYS A 59 10.09 -31.17 3.76
CA LYS A 59 9.38 -30.82 5.01
C LYS A 59 10.32 -30.84 6.22
N GLU A 60 11.37 -31.64 6.18
CA GLU A 60 12.44 -31.68 7.18
C GLU A 60 13.19 -30.34 7.36
N ASP A 61 13.26 -29.54 6.29
CA ASP A 61 13.88 -28.21 6.27
C ASP A 61 12.90 -27.10 6.67
N TYR A 62 11.61 -27.42 6.84
CA TYR A 62 10.63 -26.44 7.21
C TYR A 62 10.96 -25.85 8.58
N ARG A 63 11.08 -24.52 8.62
CA ARG A 63 11.25 -23.74 9.85
C ARG A 63 10.24 -22.61 9.81
N PRO A 64 9.28 -22.54 10.75
CA PRO A 64 8.30 -21.46 10.78
C PRO A 64 8.99 -20.15 11.14
N VAL A 65 9.18 -19.27 10.16
CA VAL A 65 9.71 -17.92 10.37
C VAL A 65 8.57 -16.92 10.31
N TRP A 66 8.35 -16.21 11.42
CA TRP A 66 7.36 -15.15 11.47
C TRP A 66 7.86 -13.93 10.70
N ARG A 67 6.98 -13.37 9.87
CA ARG A 67 7.23 -12.14 9.10
C ARG A 67 6.15 -11.13 9.41
N ARG A 68 6.51 -9.85 9.45
CA ARG A 68 5.53 -8.78 9.48
C ARG A 68 4.86 -8.69 8.12
N ILE A 69 3.55 -8.52 8.11
CA ILE A 69 2.78 -8.30 6.90
C ILE A 69 1.75 -7.20 7.14
N ASP A 70 1.62 -6.33 6.14
CA ASP A 70 0.77 -5.16 6.19
C ASP A 70 -0.15 -5.16 4.95
N PHE A 71 -1.47 -5.15 5.17
CA PHE A 71 -2.44 -4.97 4.11
C PHE A 71 -2.93 -3.52 4.11
N LEU A 72 -2.84 -2.88 2.96
CA LEU A 72 -3.24 -1.51 2.74
C LEU A 72 -4.38 -1.48 1.72
N LEU A 73 -5.51 -0.90 2.08
CA LEU A 73 -6.62 -0.68 1.15
C LEU A 73 -6.41 0.63 0.42
N VAL A 74 -6.41 0.55 -0.91
CA VAL A 74 -6.15 1.67 -1.80
C VAL A 74 -7.17 1.63 -2.93
N PRO A 75 -8.12 2.58 -2.98
CA PRO A 75 -9.05 2.71 -4.09
C PRO A 75 -8.32 2.90 -5.42
N GLN A 76 -8.94 2.49 -6.52
CA GLN A 76 -8.33 2.62 -7.85
C GLN A 76 -7.99 4.09 -8.18
N THR A 77 -8.80 5.03 -7.72
CA THR A 77 -8.58 6.47 -7.88
C THR A 77 -7.32 7.00 -7.18
N GLU A 78 -6.76 6.25 -6.24
CA GLU A 78 -5.63 6.65 -5.39
C GLU A 78 -4.35 5.83 -5.65
N ILE A 79 -4.41 4.86 -6.59
CA ILE A 79 -3.34 3.85 -6.76
C ILE A 79 -1.99 4.47 -7.14
N GLY A 80 -1.97 5.48 -8.01
CA GLY A 80 -0.74 6.14 -8.45
C GLY A 80 -0.03 6.83 -7.29
N ALA A 81 -0.76 7.60 -6.47
CA ALA A 81 -0.19 8.28 -5.31
C ALA A 81 0.24 7.29 -4.21
N ALA A 82 -0.52 6.20 -4.03
CA ALA A 82 -0.16 5.15 -3.10
C ALA A 82 1.13 4.42 -3.53
N LEU A 83 1.32 4.16 -4.83
CA LEU A 83 2.56 3.57 -5.35
C LEU A 83 3.77 4.46 -5.06
N VAL A 84 3.66 5.78 -5.25
CA VAL A 84 4.72 6.72 -4.84
C VAL A 84 5.01 6.56 -3.34
N TYR A 85 3.95 6.61 -2.52
CA TYR A 85 4.08 6.60 -1.07
C TYR A 85 4.72 5.31 -0.53
N PHE A 86 4.28 4.14 -0.99
CA PHE A 86 4.67 2.85 -0.40
C PHE A 86 5.89 2.21 -1.06
N THR A 87 6.26 2.63 -2.27
CA THR A 87 7.51 2.21 -2.91
C THR A 87 8.72 2.94 -2.32
N GLY A 88 8.56 4.22 -2.00
CA GLY A 88 9.62 5.01 -1.35
C GLY A 88 10.85 5.27 -2.24
N ASN A 89 12.03 5.55 -1.67
CA ASN A 89 12.34 5.56 -0.22
C ASN A 89 11.78 6.78 0.56
N ASP A 90 11.96 6.82 1.88
CA ASP A 90 11.45 7.92 2.73
C ASP A 90 12.00 9.30 2.35
N LEU A 91 13.26 9.37 1.92
CA LEU A 91 13.89 10.62 1.49
C LEU A 91 13.30 11.10 0.16
N PHE A 92 13.07 10.19 -0.79
CA PHE A 92 12.39 10.47 -2.04
C PHE A 92 10.98 11.01 -1.78
N ASN A 93 10.20 10.31 -0.94
CA ASN A 93 8.86 10.71 -0.54
C ASN A 93 8.83 12.09 0.12
N ARG A 94 9.76 12.36 1.05
CA ARG A 94 9.90 13.67 1.70
C ARG A 94 10.19 14.76 0.67
N SER A 95 11.10 14.51 -0.26
CA SER A 95 11.48 15.46 -1.30
C SER A 95 10.32 15.77 -2.24
N MET A 96 9.57 14.77 -2.69
CA MET A 96 8.37 14.93 -3.51
C MET A 96 7.31 15.79 -2.83
N ARG A 97 7.05 15.56 -1.52
CA ARG A 97 6.10 16.37 -0.74
C ARG A 97 6.57 17.81 -0.57
N LEU A 98 7.86 18.02 -0.35
CA LEU A 98 8.44 19.36 -0.24
C LEU A 98 8.31 20.12 -1.57
N LEU A 99 8.55 19.44 -2.70
CA LEU A 99 8.38 20.01 -4.04
C LEU A 99 6.92 20.39 -4.33
N ALA A 100 5.97 19.50 -4.01
CA ALA A 100 4.54 19.79 -4.12
C ALA A 100 4.17 21.06 -3.33
N ARG A 101 4.64 21.18 -2.08
CA ARG A 101 4.40 22.36 -1.24
C ARG A 101 4.96 23.65 -1.86
N LYS A 102 6.17 23.61 -2.44
CA LYS A 102 6.75 24.77 -3.15
C LYS A 102 5.90 25.23 -4.33
N LYS A 103 5.16 24.30 -4.95
CA LYS A 103 4.22 24.56 -6.05
C LYS A 103 2.78 24.82 -5.58
N LYS A 104 2.54 25.09 -4.29
CA LYS A 104 1.20 25.30 -3.70
C LYS A 104 0.27 24.08 -3.83
N MET A 105 0.85 22.88 -3.88
CA MET A 105 0.13 21.60 -3.92
C MET A 105 0.43 20.77 -2.65
N LYS A 106 -0.38 19.74 -2.42
CA LYS A 106 -0.24 18.77 -1.33
C LYS A 106 -0.24 17.36 -1.92
N LEU A 107 0.89 16.66 -1.77
CA LEU A 107 1.02 15.24 -2.09
C LEU A 107 0.87 14.40 -0.81
N ASN A 108 0.01 13.39 -0.83
CA ASN A 108 -0.11 12.38 0.23
C ASN A 108 -0.33 10.99 -0.40
N HIS A 109 -0.67 9.98 0.42
CA HIS A 109 -0.88 8.60 -0.06
C HIS A 109 -2.13 8.43 -0.94
N ARG A 110 -3.05 9.40 -0.94
CA ARG A 110 -4.31 9.37 -1.70
C ARG A 110 -4.18 10.08 -3.04
N GLY A 111 -3.43 11.18 -3.07
CA GLY A 111 -3.34 12.01 -4.27
C GLY A 111 -2.45 13.23 -4.12
N LEU A 112 -2.29 13.91 -5.25
CA LEU A 112 -1.78 15.26 -5.40
C LEU A 112 -2.97 16.21 -5.55
N TYR A 113 -3.04 17.21 -4.67
CA TYR A 113 -4.14 18.17 -4.62
C TYR A 113 -3.61 19.60 -4.67
N GLY A 114 -4.28 20.48 -5.41
CA GLY A 114 -3.95 21.90 -5.51
C GLY A 114 -4.97 22.66 -6.36
N PRO A 115 -4.76 23.96 -6.60
CA PRO A 115 -5.64 24.74 -7.48
C PRO A 115 -5.70 24.12 -8.88
N GLY A 116 -6.87 23.59 -9.27
CA GLY A 116 -7.08 22.90 -10.56
C GLY A 116 -6.37 21.54 -10.68
N VAL A 117 -5.87 20.98 -9.59
CA VAL A 117 -5.15 19.70 -9.57
C VAL A 117 -5.80 18.74 -8.60
N GLU A 118 -6.23 17.60 -9.13
CA GLU A 118 -6.66 16.42 -8.38
C GLU A 118 -6.20 15.19 -9.16
N GLU A 119 -5.10 14.57 -8.71
CA GLU A 119 -4.52 13.40 -9.36
C GLU A 119 -4.04 12.39 -8.32
N GLY A 120 -4.68 11.22 -8.29
CA GLY A 120 -4.28 10.11 -7.42
C GLY A 120 -4.07 8.79 -8.16
N LYS A 121 -4.52 8.66 -9.40
CA LYS A 121 -4.63 7.39 -10.11
C LYS A 121 -3.36 7.08 -10.92
N ASP A 122 -2.80 8.07 -11.59
CA ASP A 122 -1.66 7.89 -12.47
C ASP A 122 -0.36 8.42 -11.84
N GLU A 123 0.53 7.49 -11.47
CA GLU A 123 1.85 7.83 -10.93
C GLU A 123 2.64 8.73 -11.88
N ARG A 124 2.68 8.45 -13.18
CA ARG A 124 3.48 9.22 -14.14
C ARG A 124 2.98 10.64 -14.26
N LYS A 125 1.66 10.82 -14.25
CA LYS A 125 1.04 12.14 -14.26
C LYS A 125 1.34 12.96 -13.01
N ILE A 126 1.44 12.33 -11.83
CA ILE A 126 1.90 13.00 -10.59
C ILE A 126 3.33 13.54 -10.77
N PHE A 127 4.23 12.74 -11.34
CA PHE A 127 5.60 13.16 -11.62
C PHE A 127 5.65 14.32 -12.64
N GLU A 128 4.86 14.24 -13.70
CA GLU A 128 4.74 15.27 -14.73
C GLU A 128 4.27 16.62 -14.14
N ILE A 129 3.18 16.62 -13.35
CA ILE A 129 2.65 17.83 -12.69
C ILE A 129 3.70 18.46 -11.77
N LEU A 130 4.47 17.62 -11.06
CA LEU A 130 5.55 18.07 -10.19
C LEU A 130 6.82 18.47 -10.96
N GLY A 131 6.90 18.20 -12.26
CA GLY A 131 8.07 18.48 -13.09
C GLY A 131 9.28 17.63 -12.72
N VAL A 132 9.05 16.40 -12.29
CA VAL A 132 10.09 15.43 -11.94
C VAL A 132 10.13 14.36 -13.01
N GLN A 133 11.33 14.01 -13.47
CA GLN A 133 11.49 12.86 -14.38
C GLN A 133 11.00 11.59 -13.69
N TRP A 134 10.07 10.87 -14.34
CA TRP A 134 9.62 9.58 -13.83
C TRP A 134 10.79 8.59 -13.80
N ARG A 135 10.85 7.82 -12.72
CA ARG A 135 11.87 6.81 -12.46
C ARG A 135 11.22 5.52 -12.04
N GLU A 136 11.79 4.40 -12.45
CA GLU A 136 11.33 3.09 -12.02
C GLU A 136 11.50 2.92 -10.50
N PRO A 137 10.69 2.08 -9.82
CA PRO A 137 10.81 1.81 -8.38
C PRO A 137 12.24 1.55 -7.87
N HIS A 138 13.04 0.80 -8.62
CA HIS A 138 14.41 0.43 -8.25
C HIS A 138 15.44 1.56 -8.45
N GLU A 139 15.05 2.66 -9.11
CA GLU A 139 15.90 3.83 -9.35
C GLU A 139 15.63 4.97 -8.35
N ARG A 140 14.71 4.76 -7.40
CA ARG A 140 14.26 5.75 -6.40
C ARG A 140 15.06 5.69 -5.10
N TRP A 141 16.29 5.17 -5.16
CA TRP A 141 17.24 5.17 -4.06
C TRP A 141 18.10 6.43 -4.12
N CYS A 142 17.66 7.44 -3.35
CA CYS A 142 18.43 8.65 -3.07
C CYS A 142 19.07 8.55 -1.69
#